data_AF-A0A9D4YM35-F1
#
_entry.id   AF-A0A9D4YM35-F1
#
_cell.length_a   1.000
_cell.length_b   1.000
_cell.length_c   1.000
_cell.angle_alpha   90.00
_cell.angle_beta   90.00
_cell.angle_gamma   90.00
#
_symmetry.space_group_name_H-M   'P 1'
#
loop_
_entity.id
_entity.type
_entity.pdbx_description
1 polymer ?
#
loop_
_entity_poly.entity_id
_entity_poly.type
_entity_poly.pdbx_seq_one_letter_code
_entity_poly.pdbx_strand_id
1 'polypeptide(L)'
;MNMSPPDPPRHVILWRVVGTNGTLQIERGFQGQHGYLVSLYDANGQCKSSFFPFSGVTEELKAFFNDVSENTLKKGSQFVPEHHLSFVEGARDVALLEAMLKSGSRQGKQVQVKKF
;
A
#
# COMPACT_ATOMS: atom_id res chain seq x y z
N MET A 1 7.58 -43.22 7.53
CA MET A 1 7.61 -41.76 7.82
C MET A 1 6.67 -41.10 6.83
N ASN A 2 5.47 -40.68 7.26
CA ASN A 2 4.58 -39.89 6.42
C ASN A 2 4.97 -38.43 6.58
N MET A 3 5.62 -37.86 5.57
CA MET A 3 5.78 -36.41 5.50
C MET A 3 4.43 -35.81 5.14
N SER A 4 3.92 -34.94 6.02
CA SER A 4 2.78 -34.08 5.73
C SER A 4 3.04 -33.33 4.41
N PRO A 5 2.04 -33.16 3.54
CA PRO A 5 2.19 -32.31 2.38
C PRO A 5 2.59 -30.89 2.82
N PRO A 6 3.46 -30.19 2.06
CA PRO A 6 3.85 -28.83 2.40
C PRO A 6 2.61 -27.92 2.45
N ASP A 7 2.56 -27.04 3.44
CA ASP A 7 1.51 -26.03 3.56
C ASP A 7 1.38 -25.28 2.22
N PRO A 8 0.14 -25.06 1.71
CA PRO A 8 -0.05 -24.26 0.52
C PRO A 8 0.54 -22.86 0.75
N PRO A 9 1.08 -22.21 -0.31
CA PRO A 9 1.67 -20.89 -0.18
C PRO A 9 0.64 -19.93 0.42
N ARG A 10 0.89 -19.48 1.65
CA ARG A 10 0.08 -18.45 2.30
C ARG A 10 0.18 -17.22 1.42
N HIS A 11 -0.94 -16.63 1.03
CA HIS A 11 -0.95 -15.33 0.37
C HIS A 11 -0.40 -14.29 1.36
N VAL A 12 0.90 -14.04 1.30
CA VAL A 12 1.56 -13.04 2.14
C VAL A 12 1.45 -11.70 1.42
N ILE A 13 0.62 -10.80 1.97
CA ILE A 13 0.72 -9.39 1.64
C ILE A 13 1.96 -8.88 2.37
N LEU A 14 3.02 -8.61 1.60
CA LEU A 14 4.32 -8.18 2.06
C LEU A 14 4.74 -6.96 1.25
N TRP A 15 5.00 -5.85 1.94
CA TRP A 15 5.72 -4.72 1.37
C TRP A 15 7.10 -4.65 2.01
N ARG A 16 8.13 -4.45 1.20
CA ARG A 16 9.51 -4.28 1.65
C ARG A 16 10.12 -3.08 0.97
N VAL A 17 10.60 -2.12 1.76
CA VAL A 17 11.33 -0.94 1.30
C VAL A 17 12.76 -1.08 1.79
N VAL A 18 13.69 -1.22 0.85
CA VAL A 18 15.13 -1.35 1.15
C VAL A 18 15.80 0.00 0.93
N GLY A 19 16.39 0.54 2.00
CA GLY A 19 17.13 1.80 1.98
C GLY A 19 18.57 1.61 2.43
N THR A 20 19.37 2.68 2.36
CA THR A 20 20.78 2.65 2.75
C THR A 20 20.99 2.45 4.25
N ASN A 21 20.02 2.86 5.07
CA ASN A 21 20.11 2.82 6.53
C ASN A 21 19.37 1.62 7.15
N GLY A 22 18.79 0.76 6.32
CA GLY A 22 17.99 -0.36 6.78
C GLY A 22 16.85 -0.75 5.84
N THR A 23 16.04 -1.70 6.28
CA THR A 23 14.87 -2.22 5.57
C THR A 23 13.62 -2.04 6.41
N LEU A 24 12.58 -1.43 5.84
CA LEU A 24 11.24 -1.43 6.40
C LEU A 24 10.43 -2.55 5.75
N GLN A 25 9.84 -3.42 6.57
CA GLN A 25 9.01 -4.53 6.14
C GLN A 25 7.63 -4.43 6.77
N ILE A 26 6.59 -4.62 5.96
CA ILE A 26 5.20 -4.56 6.39
C ILE A 26 4.53 -5.85 5.94
N GLU A 27 3.99 -6.60 6.88
CA GLU A 27 3.33 -7.87 6.63
C GLU A 27 1.93 -7.86 7.21
N ARG A 28 0.98 -8.45 6.48
CA ARG A 28 -0.33 -8.75 7.06
C ARG A 28 -0.19 -9.80 8.16
N GLY A 29 -0.69 -9.50 9.35
CA GLY A 29 -0.57 -10.36 10.53
C GLY A 29 -1.82 -10.35 11.42
N PHE A 30 -1.70 -11.00 12.58
CA PHE A 30 -2.74 -11.08 13.61
C PHE A 30 -2.10 -10.97 15.01
N GLN A 31 -2.55 -10.01 15.82
CA GLN A 31 -2.19 -9.86 17.22
C GLN A 31 -3.44 -9.46 18.02
N GLY A 32 -4.28 -10.43 18.35
CA GLY A 32 -5.61 -10.21 18.97
C GLY A 32 -6.65 -9.63 18.00
N GLN A 33 -6.21 -8.99 16.92
CA GLN A 33 -7.01 -8.50 15.81
C GLN A 33 -6.18 -8.52 14.52
N HIS A 34 -6.84 -8.40 13.36
CA HIS A 34 -6.14 -8.31 12.07
C HIS A 34 -5.47 -6.95 11.90
N GLY A 35 -4.27 -6.95 11.31
CA GLY A 35 -3.46 -5.76 11.16
C GLY A 35 -2.21 -5.99 10.33
N TYR A 36 -1.29 -5.04 10.43
CA TYR A 36 0.03 -5.09 9.84
C TYR A 36 1.10 -5.13 10.92
N LEU A 37 2.02 -6.09 10.81
CA LEU A 37 3.27 -6.08 11.54
C LEU A 37 4.29 -5.28 10.72
N VAL A 38 4.77 -4.18 11.28
CA VAL A 38 5.78 -3.32 10.69
C VAL A 38 7.10 -3.58 11.40
N SER A 39 8.13 -3.99 10.67
CA SER A 39 9.46 -4.28 11.19
C SER A 39 10.50 -3.41 10.50
N LEU A 40 11.28 -2.69 11.30
CA LEU A 40 12.45 -1.93 10.86
C LEU A 40 13.72 -2.70 11.24
N TYR A 41 14.44 -3.14 10.22
CA TYR A 41 15.77 -3.72 10.34
C TYR A 41 16.78 -2.63 10.07
N ASP A 42 17.54 -2.20 11.08
CA ASP A 42 18.57 -1.18 10.89
C ASP A 42 19.87 -1.77 10.31
N ALA A 43 20.77 -0.90 9.86
CA ALA A 43 22.07 -1.31 9.32
C ALA A 43 23.00 -2.00 10.35
N ASN A 44 22.67 -1.91 11.64
CA ASN A 44 23.42 -2.52 12.74
C ASN A 44 22.91 -3.92 13.11
N GLY A 45 21.92 -4.44 12.36
CA GLY A 45 21.32 -5.75 12.60
C GLY A 45 20.28 -5.77 13.72
N GLN A 46 19.86 -4.62 14.24
CA GLN A 46 18.76 -4.53 15.19
C GLN A 46 17.41 -4.56 14.46
N CYS A 47 16.42 -5.20 15.09
CA CYS A 47 15.04 -5.22 14.57
C CYS A 47 14.10 -4.62 15.61
N LYS A 48 13.31 -3.64 15.19
CA LYS A 48 12.19 -3.10 15.99
C LYS A 48 10.91 -3.36 15.24
N SER A 49 9.91 -3.90 15.94
CA SER A 49 8.62 -4.22 15.35
C SER A 49 7.48 -3.52 16.10
N SER A 50 6.44 -3.15 15.37
CA SER A 50 5.23 -2.55 15.89
C SER A 50 4.03 -3.07 15.11
N PHE A 51 2.90 -3.25 15.79
CA PHE A 51 1.68 -3.78 15.19
C PHE A 51 0.63 -2.68 15.06
N PHE A 52 0.02 -2.60 13.88
CA PHE A 52 -1.01 -1.62 13.56
C PHE A 52 -2.28 -2.36 13.12
N PRO A 53 -3.38 -2.28 13.87
CA PRO A 53 -4.62 -2.90 13.44
C PRO A 53 -5.15 -2.28 12.15
N PHE A 54 -5.99 -3.03 11.43
CA PHE A 54 -6.64 -2.48 10.24
C PHE A 54 -7.52 -1.29 10.60
N SER A 55 -7.22 -0.15 9.99
CA SER A 55 -8.00 1.08 10.10
C SER A 55 -8.32 1.71 8.74
N GLY A 56 -7.76 1.18 7.64
CA GLY A 56 -7.79 1.82 6.31
C GLY A 56 -9.18 2.30 5.88
N VAL A 57 -10.18 1.43 5.87
CA VAL A 57 -11.56 1.80 5.46
C VAL A 57 -12.15 2.90 6.34
N THR A 58 -11.94 2.82 7.65
CA THR A 58 -12.47 3.82 8.60
C THR A 58 -11.79 5.16 8.41
N GLU A 59 -10.47 5.18 8.23
CA GLU A 59 -9.71 6.41 8.02
C GLU A 59 -9.99 7.03 6.65
N GLU A 60 -10.12 6.23 5.59
CA GLU A 60 -10.52 6.69 4.25
C GLU A 60 -11.92 7.30 4.25
N LEU A 61 -12.89 6.69 4.95
CA LEU A 61 -14.24 7.23 5.06
C LEU A 61 -14.27 8.55 5.84
N LYS A 62 -13.49 8.67 6.92
CA LYS A 62 -13.34 9.93 7.65
C LYS A 62 -12.72 11.02 6.77
N ALA A 63 -11.65 10.69 6.05
CA ALA A 63 -10.99 11.60 5.13
C ALA A 63 -11.97 12.12 4.06
N PHE A 64 -12.77 11.23 3.47
CA PHE A 64 -13.83 11.62 2.53
C PHE A 64 -14.85 12.59 3.14
N PHE A 65 -15.38 12.31 4.33
CA PHE A 65 -16.34 13.21 4.96
C PHE A 65 -15.74 14.58 5.31
N ASN A 66 -14.48 14.59 5.76
CA ASN A 66 -13.76 15.83 6.02
C ASN A 66 -13.63 16.65 4.73
N ASP A 67 -13.23 16.03 3.63
CA ASP A 67 -13.08 16.69 2.33
C ASP A 67 -14.41 17.28 1.83
N VAL A 68 -15.51 16.52 1.92
CA VAL A 68 -16.85 17.01 1.54
C VAL A 68 -17.29 18.19 2.41
N SER A 69 -17.10 18.08 3.73
CA SER A 69 -17.46 19.12 4.69
C SER A 69 -16.64 20.40 4.46
N GLU A 70 -15.33 20.28 4.35
CA GLU A 70 -14.44 21.41 4.13
C GLU A 70 -14.71 22.11 2.80
N ASN A 71 -14.92 21.37 1.70
CA ASN A 71 -15.26 21.96 0.41
C ASN A 71 -16.62 22.68 0.43
N THR A 72 -17.57 22.20 1.24
CA THR A 72 -18.88 22.86 1.42
C THR A 72 -18.75 24.18 2.20
N LEU A 73 -17.87 24.20 3.21
CA LEU A 73 -17.67 25.35 4.10
C LEU A 73 -16.70 26.41 3.53
N LYS A 74 -15.62 25.97 2.88
CA LYS A 74 -14.58 26.80 2.27
C LYS A 74 -14.92 26.99 0.79
N LYS A 75 -15.56 28.10 0.44
CA LYS A 75 -15.87 28.43 -0.97
C LYS A 75 -14.58 28.61 -1.78
N GLY A 76 -14.27 27.67 -2.68
CA GLY A 76 -13.23 27.82 -3.71
C GLY A 76 -11.79 27.52 -3.26
N SER A 77 -10.83 28.36 -3.68
CA SER A 77 -9.38 28.08 -3.77
C SER A 77 -8.60 27.82 -2.47
N GLN A 78 -9.28 27.65 -1.33
CA GLN A 78 -8.66 27.35 -0.03
C GLN A 78 -8.79 25.87 0.37
N PHE A 79 -9.59 25.10 -0.36
CA PHE A 79 -9.73 23.67 -0.13
C PHE A 79 -8.59 22.90 -0.83
N VAL A 80 -7.88 22.07 -0.07
CA VAL A 80 -6.86 21.15 -0.58
C VAL A 80 -7.33 19.74 -0.20
N PRO A 81 -7.84 18.96 -1.16
CA PRO A 81 -8.31 17.60 -0.87
C PRO A 81 -7.16 16.68 -0.51
N GLU A 82 -7.47 15.60 0.19
CA GLU A 82 -6.53 14.51 0.45
C GLU A 82 -6.02 13.92 -0.87
N HIS A 83 -4.71 14.06 -1.14
CA HIS A 83 -4.13 13.71 -2.43
C HIS A 83 -4.31 12.21 -2.77
N HIS A 84 -4.31 11.35 -1.75
CA HIS A 84 -4.50 9.90 -1.90
C HIS A 84 -5.94 9.50 -2.26
N LEU A 85 -6.91 10.43 -2.12
CA LEU A 85 -8.30 10.25 -2.57
C LEU A 85 -8.58 10.92 -3.93
N SER A 86 -7.55 11.51 -4.56
CA SER A 86 -7.73 12.22 -5.83
C SER A 86 -7.96 11.28 -6.99
N PHE A 87 -8.76 11.70 -7.97
CA PHE A 87 -8.93 10.93 -9.21
C PHE A 87 -7.62 10.77 -10.00
N VAL A 88 -6.68 11.72 -9.84
CA VAL A 88 -5.38 11.71 -10.51
C VAL A 88 -4.53 10.56 -9.99
N GLU A 89 -4.58 10.27 -8.69
CA GLU A 89 -4.01 9.06 -8.11
C GLU A 89 -4.58 7.84 -8.87
N GLY A 90 -5.90 7.66 -8.85
CA GLY A 90 -6.51 6.45 -9.41
C GLY A 90 -6.24 6.28 -10.91
N ALA A 91 -6.15 7.38 -11.65
CA ALA A 91 -5.74 7.37 -13.05
C ALA A 91 -4.30 6.86 -13.24
N ARG A 92 -3.37 7.22 -12.35
CA ARG A 92 -1.98 6.73 -12.38
C ARG A 92 -1.91 5.23 -12.05
N ASP A 93 -2.71 4.77 -11.09
CA ASP A 93 -2.83 3.35 -10.75
C ASP A 93 -3.31 2.53 -11.95
N VAL A 94 -4.37 2.98 -12.63
CA VAL A 94 -4.87 2.33 -13.86
C VAL A 94 -3.79 2.34 -14.95
N ALA A 95 -3.08 3.45 -15.13
CA ALA A 95 -1.99 3.56 -16.11
C ALA A 95 -0.88 2.52 -15.88
N LEU A 96 -0.54 2.29 -14.62
CA LEU A 96 0.46 1.31 -14.22
C LEU A 96 -0.03 -0.12 -14.50
N LEU A 97 -1.27 -0.45 -14.12
CA LEU A 97 -1.87 -1.76 -14.38
C LEU A 97 -1.95 -2.06 -15.89
N GLU A 98 -2.36 -1.09 -16.70
CA GLU A 98 -2.35 -1.21 -18.17
C GLU A 98 -0.93 -1.51 -18.70
N ALA A 99 0.09 -0.82 -18.20
CA ALA A 99 1.46 -1.03 -18.61
C ALA A 99 1.99 -2.43 -18.20
N MET A 100 1.63 -2.90 -17.01
CA MET A 100 1.94 -4.26 -16.53
C MET A 100 1.31 -5.32 -17.43
N LEU A 101 0.01 -5.20 -17.73
CA LEU A 101 -0.70 -6.12 -18.63
C LEU A 101 -0.10 -6.13 -20.04
N LYS A 102 0.26 -4.95 -20.56
CA LYS A 102 0.90 -4.79 -21.87
C LYS A 102 2.33 -5.35 -21.90
N SER A 103 3.07 -5.25 -20.80
CA SER A 103 4.38 -5.91 -20.66
C SER A 103 4.21 -7.43 -20.70
N GLY A 104 3.24 -7.96 -19.95
CA GLY A 104 2.90 -9.39 -19.94
C GLY A 104 2.57 -9.94 -21.34
N SER A 105 1.71 -9.25 -22.09
CA SER A 105 1.38 -9.65 -23.47
C SER A 105 2.55 -9.54 -24.46
N ARG A 106 3.60 -8.79 -24.09
CA ARG A 106 4.85 -8.65 -24.86
C ARG A 106 5.99 -9.50 -24.30
N GLN A 107 5.68 -10.58 -23.59
CA GLN A 107 6.67 -11.50 -23.02
C GLN A 107 7.63 -10.79 -22.05
N GLY A 108 7.13 -9.84 -21.26
CA GLY A 108 7.90 -9.10 -20.26
C GLY A 108 8.77 -7.98 -20.80
N LYS A 109 8.60 -7.57 -22.07
CA LYS A 109 9.32 -6.42 -22.63
C LYS A 109 8.97 -5.13 -21.90
N GLN A 110 9.95 -4.24 -21.76
CA GLN A 110 9.75 -2.92 -21.17
C GLN A 110 8.66 -2.13 -21.90
N VAL A 111 7.77 -1.54 -21.12
CA VAL A 111 6.69 -0.66 -21.58
C VAL A 111 6.74 0.63 -20.79
N GLN A 112 6.59 1.77 -21.47
CA GLN A 112 6.50 3.07 -20.82
C GLN A 112 5.09 3.27 -20.23
N VAL A 113 5.03 3.63 -18.96
CA VAL A 113 3.78 4.03 -18.28
C VAL A 113 3.33 5.39 -18.83
N LYS A 114 2.03 5.54 -19.11
CA LYS A 114 1.44 6.81 -19.58
C LYS A 114 1.48 7.85 -18.45
N LYS A 115 1.71 9.12 -18.79
CA LYS A 115 1.73 10.23 -17.81
C LYS A 115 0.31 10.79 -17.60
N PHE A 116 -0.01 11.13 -16.35
CA PHE A 116 -1.25 11.76 -15.88
C PHE A 116 -0.94 12.86 -14.86
#